data_AF-A0A7J6AX05-F1
#
_entry.id   AF-A0A7J6AX05-F1
#
_cell.length_a   1.000
_cell.length_b   1.000
_cell.length_c   1.000
_cell.angle_alpha   90.00
_cell.angle_beta   90.00
_cell.angle_gamma   90.00
#
_symmetry.space_group_name_H-M   'P 1'
#
loop_
_entity.id
_entity.type
_entity.pdbx_description
1 polymer ?
#
loop_
_entity_poly.entity_id
_entity_poly.type
_entity_poly.pdbx_seq_one_letter_code
_entity_poly.pdbx_strand_id
1 'polypeptide(L)'
;METVRKNKVFLIDTLSTDAIFVLQHVQSNSIINQRDYNKLNQPNHTQEMIIINLLDTVMGRGDETCQKLLKLLEKKELQENFPQLKNLFTPDQISAERERGPDMSHGKVKKQSKGAEFVDGHRDALIQRVSSVMEIADRLLVKSMISYEMYSTISAAATSHDKMRALYRSLNSTAVKEEFYEILKEKNRYLVDDLEG
;
A
#
# COMPACT_ATOMS: atom_id res chain seq x y z
N MET A 1 -0.63 1.15 23.11
CA MET A 1 -1.26 -0.19 23.05
C MET A 1 -2.25 -0.36 21.91
N GLU A 2 -3.00 0.67 21.52
CA GLU A 2 -4.04 0.54 20.51
C GLU A 2 -3.50 0.13 19.13
N THR A 3 -2.24 0.46 18.81
CA THR A 3 -1.59 0.14 17.54
C THR A 3 -1.45 -1.36 17.28
N VAL A 4 -0.98 -2.16 18.25
CA VAL A 4 -0.84 -3.62 18.07
C VAL A 4 -2.21 -4.28 17.93
N ARG A 5 -3.19 -3.81 18.69
CA ARG A 5 -4.56 -4.33 18.64
C ARG A 5 -5.28 -3.95 17.34
N LYS A 6 -5.15 -2.70 16.88
CA LYS A 6 -5.72 -2.19 15.62
C LYS A 6 -5.08 -2.86 14.41
N ASN A 7 -3.77 -3.11 14.46
CA ASN A 7 -3.03 -3.72 13.38
C ASN A 7 -2.82 -5.23 13.58
N LYS A 8 -3.59 -5.90 14.45
CA LYS A 8 -3.39 -7.32 14.78
C LYS A 8 -3.43 -8.19 13.52
N VAL A 9 -4.43 -7.97 12.65
CA VAL A 9 -4.58 -8.70 11.38
C VAL A 9 -3.40 -8.47 10.44
N PHE A 10 -2.97 -7.21 10.30
CA PHE A 10 -1.84 -6.84 9.46
C PHE A 10 -0.52 -7.46 9.95
N LEU A 11 -0.30 -7.43 11.27
CA LEU A 11 0.86 -8.05 11.90
C LEU A 11 0.84 -9.57 11.71
N ILE A 12 -0.32 -10.21 11.84
CA ILE A 12 -0.47 -11.64 11.58
C ILE A 12 -0.06 -11.94 10.15
N ASP A 13 -0.69 -11.32 9.16
CA ASP A 13 -0.40 -11.55 7.74
C ASP A 13 1.08 -11.33 7.40
N THR A 14 1.62 -10.19 7.82
CA THR A 14 3.02 -9.83 7.54
C THR A 14 4.00 -10.79 8.19
N LEU A 15 3.86 -11.04 9.49
CA LEU A 15 4.80 -11.88 10.25
C LEU A 15 4.61 -13.37 9.97
N SER A 16 3.44 -13.78 9.47
CA SER A 16 3.20 -15.16 9.04
C SER A 16 4.06 -15.57 7.85
N THR A 17 4.54 -14.59 7.07
CA THR A 17 5.50 -14.85 5.98
C THR A 17 6.76 -15.55 6.50
N ASP A 18 7.25 -15.19 7.69
CA ASP A 18 8.36 -15.88 8.35
C ASP A 18 8.22 -15.86 9.88
N ALA A 19 7.27 -16.67 10.36
CA ALA A 19 6.94 -16.69 11.78
C ALA A 19 8.10 -17.20 12.65
N ILE A 20 8.95 -18.08 12.12
CA ILE A 20 10.08 -18.67 12.84
C ILE A 20 11.14 -17.61 13.09
N PHE A 21 11.48 -16.81 12.06
CA PHE A 21 12.43 -15.71 12.19
C PHE A 21 11.99 -14.69 13.24
N VAL A 22 10.69 -14.34 13.22
CA VAL A 22 10.09 -13.43 14.21
C VAL A 22 10.16 -14.03 15.60
N LEU A 23 9.77 -15.30 15.76
CA LEU A 23 9.78 -15.98 17.04
C LEU A 23 11.19 -16.00 17.66
N GLN A 24 12.21 -16.25 16.85
CA GLN A 24 13.62 -16.24 17.26
C GLN A 24 14.06 -14.85 17.72
N HIS A 25 13.69 -13.79 17.00
CA HIS A 25 14.01 -12.40 17.37
C HIS A 25 13.32 -11.98 18.66
N VAL A 26 12.06 -12.35 18.83
CA VAL A 26 11.26 -12.04 20.01
C VAL A 26 11.82 -12.73 21.25
N GLN A 27 12.26 -13.98 21.12
CA GLN A 27 12.97 -14.70 22.18
C GLN A 27 14.34 -14.07 22.49
N SER A 28 15.14 -13.74 21.46
CA SER A 28 16.46 -13.11 21.63
C SER A 28 16.39 -11.78 22.39
N ASN A 29 15.31 -11.03 22.20
CA ASN A 29 15.06 -9.77 22.93
C ASN A 29 14.34 -9.97 24.27
N SER A 30 14.26 -11.21 24.75
CA SER A 30 13.63 -11.60 26.03
C SER A 30 12.20 -11.07 26.20
N ILE A 31 11.45 -10.95 25.10
CA ILE A 31 10.05 -10.52 25.09
C ILE A 31 9.17 -11.68 25.56
N ILE A 32 9.46 -12.87 25.04
CA ILE A 32 8.90 -14.14 25.50
C ILE A 32 10.01 -14.96 26.18
N ASN A 33 9.62 -15.83 27.10
CA ASN A 33 10.58 -16.75 27.73
C ASN A 33 10.70 -18.05 26.91
N GLN A 34 11.67 -18.89 27.27
CA GLN A 34 11.87 -20.19 26.62
C GLN A 34 10.63 -21.08 26.66
N ARG A 35 9.83 -21.01 27.74
CA ARG A 35 8.62 -21.83 27.89
C ARG A 35 7.57 -21.44 26.87
N ASP A 36 7.39 -20.15 26.62
CA ASP A 36 6.46 -19.65 25.62
C ASP A 36 6.97 -19.92 24.21
N TYR A 37 8.28 -19.75 23.97
CA TYR A 37 8.90 -20.14 22.71
C TYR A 37 8.61 -21.61 22.38
N ASN A 38 8.84 -22.53 23.32
CA ASN A 38 8.58 -23.96 23.08
C ASN A 38 7.09 -24.26 22.88
N LYS A 39 6.18 -23.53 23.54
CA LYS A 39 4.73 -23.65 23.32
C LYS A 39 4.30 -23.17 21.94
N LEU A 40 4.92 -22.09 21.46
CA LEU A 40 4.63 -21.48 20.17
C LEU A 40 5.25 -22.28 19.02
N ASN A 41 6.50 -22.73 19.17
CA ASN A 41 7.30 -23.49 18.20
C ASN A 41 6.94 -24.99 18.14
N GLN A 42 5.66 -25.34 18.31
CA GLN A 42 5.23 -26.73 18.17
C GLN A 42 5.14 -27.11 16.69
N PRO A 43 5.52 -28.36 16.32
CA PRO A 43 5.54 -28.81 14.93
C PRO A 43 4.16 -28.85 14.28
N ASN A 44 3.10 -28.85 15.07
CA ASN A 44 1.71 -28.85 14.59
C ASN A 44 1.15 -27.43 14.36
N HIS A 45 1.90 -26.38 14.70
CA HIS A 45 1.44 -25.01 14.49
C HIS A 45 1.84 -24.48 13.11
N THR A 46 0.86 -23.94 12.39
CA THR A 46 1.09 -23.14 11.19
C THR A 46 1.67 -21.78 11.55
N GLN A 47 2.43 -21.15 10.64
CA GLN A 47 3.04 -19.84 10.84
C GLN A 47 2.03 -18.78 11.34
N GLU A 48 0.82 -18.76 10.78
CA GLU A 48 -0.25 -17.86 11.24
C GLU A 48 -0.63 -18.08 12.70
N MET A 49 -0.79 -19.35 13.08
CA MET A 49 -1.16 -19.73 14.44
C MET A 49 -0.05 -19.41 15.44
N ILE A 50 1.22 -19.53 15.03
CA ILE A 50 2.38 -19.11 15.83
C ILE A 50 2.31 -17.61 16.10
N ILE A 51 2.06 -16.79 15.08
CA ILE A 51 1.99 -15.32 15.25
C ILE A 51 0.76 -14.91 16.05
N ILE A 52 -0.40 -15.51 15.81
CA ILE A 52 -1.62 -15.24 16.59
C ILE A 52 -1.36 -15.49 18.08
N ASN A 53 -0.84 -16.67 18.41
CA ASN A 53 -0.56 -17.05 19.79
C ASN A 53 0.55 -16.19 20.40
N LEU A 54 1.56 -15.81 19.60
CA LEU A 54 2.62 -14.90 20.03
C LEU A 54 2.04 -13.54 20.40
N LEU A 55 1.24 -12.93 19.52
CA LEU A 55 0.60 -11.64 19.77
C LEU A 55 -0.31 -11.72 21.00
N ASP A 56 -1.07 -12.80 21.15
CA ASP A 56 -1.93 -13.01 22.31
C ASP A 56 -1.13 -13.11 23.61
N THR A 57 -0.01 -13.86 23.59
CA THR A 57 0.91 -13.99 24.73
C THR A 57 1.51 -12.64 25.12
N VAL A 58 1.95 -11.85 24.13
CA VAL A 58 2.54 -10.53 24.36
C VAL A 58 1.49 -9.55 24.88
N MET A 59 0.26 -9.58 24.36
CA MET A 59 -0.85 -8.74 24.84
C MET A 59 -1.32 -9.12 26.25
N GLY A 60 -1.34 -10.41 26.60
CA GLY A 60 -1.75 -10.89 27.91
C GLY A 60 -0.76 -10.57 29.04
N ARG A 61 0.52 -10.36 28.71
CA ARG A 61 1.58 -10.01 29.68
C ARG A 61 1.59 -8.53 30.08
N GLY A 62 0.94 -7.66 29.31
CA GLY A 62 0.86 -6.23 29.58
C GLY A 62 1.75 -5.37 28.70
N ASP A 63 1.67 -4.06 28.93
CA ASP A 63 2.06 -3.03 27.97
C ASP A 63 3.55 -2.97 27.68
N GLU A 64 4.38 -3.30 28.67
CA GLU A 64 5.84 -3.36 28.52
C GLU A 64 6.26 -4.35 27.44
N THR A 65 5.62 -5.52 27.40
CA THR A 65 5.90 -6.58 26.44
C THR A 65 5.51 -6.14 25.03
N CYS A 66 4.35 -5.50 24.89
CA CYS A 66 3.89 -4.93 23.62
C CYS A 66 4.83 -3.82 23.11
N GLN A 67 5.31 -2.94 24.00
CA GLN A 67 6.27 -1.90 23.61
C GLN A 67 7.61 -2.50 23.16
N LYS A 68 8.09 -3.54 23.85
CA LYS A 68 9.29 -4.26 23.42
C LYS A 68 9.10 -4.91 22.05
N LEU A 69 7.94 -5.51 21.79
CA LEU A 69 7.60 -6.08 20.48
C LEU A 69 7.57 -5.00 19.39
N LEU A 70 6.94 -3.85 19.65
CA LEU A 70 6.92 -2.74 18.69
C LEU A 70 8.32 -2.22 18.38
N LYS A 71 9.15 -1.98 19.40
CA LYS A 71 10.55 -1.57 19.22
C LYS A 71 11.36 -2.60 18.45
N LEU A 72 11.04 -3.88 18.61
CA LEU A 72 11.65 -4.97 17.86
C LEU A 72 11.23 -4.93 16.40
N LEU A 73 9.93 -4.80 16.13
CA LEU A 73 9.39 -4.68 14.78
C LEU A 73 9.91 -3.45 14.03
N GLU A 74 10.27 -2.37 14.72
CA GLU A 74 10.91 -1.18 14.16
C GLU A 74 12.40 -1.38 13.80
N LYS A 75 13.03 -2.48 14.24
CA LYS A 75 14.44 -2.74 13.93
C LYS A 75 14.67 -2.95 12.44
N LYS A 76 15.80 -2.42 11.95
CA LYS A 76 16.21 -2.53 10.55
C LYS A 76 16.22 -3.97 10.04
N GLU A 77 16.69 -4.93 10.84
CA GLU A 77 16.73 -6.36 10.51
C GLU A 77 15.34 -6.92 10.17
N LEU A 78 14.32 -6.53 10.93
CA LEU A 78 12.93 -6.94 10.69
C LEU A 78 12.30 -6.15 9.54
N GLN A 79 12.63 -4.88 9.39
CA GLN A 79 12.13 -4.03 8.30
C GLN A 79 12.73 -4.41 6.94
N GLU A 80 13.93 -4.99 6.90
CA GLU A 80 14.55 -5.53 5.69
C GLU A 80 13.91 -6.86 5.28
N ASN A 81 13.62 -7.73 6.25
CA ASN A 81 12.94 -9.00 5.99
C ASN A 81 11.44 -8.83 5.71
N PHE A 82 10.82 -7.82 6.33
CA PHE A 82 9.40 -7.50 6.21
C PHE A 82 9.21 -6.02 5.86
N PRO A 83 9.42 -5.63 4.59
CA PRO A 83 9.26 -4.24 4.15
C PRO A 83 7.85 -3.68 4.38
N GLN A 84 6.84 -4.55 4.50
CA GLN A 84 5.46 -4.17 4.81
C GLN A 84 5.34 -3.54 6.21
N LEU A 85 6.20 -3.92 7.18
CA LEU A 85 6.16 -3.35 8.53
C LEU A 85 6.43 -1.84 8.53
N LYS A 86 7.06 -1.27 7.50
CA LYS A 86 7.29 0.18 7.39
C LYS A 86 6.00 0.97 7.46
N ASN A 87 4.92 0.41 6.89
CA ASN A 87 3.60 1.02 6.88
C ASN A 87 2.97 1.13 8.27
N LEU A 88 3.46 0.35 9.25
CA LEU A 88 2.98 0.34 10.63
C LEU A 88 3.63 1.43 11.50
N PHE A 89 4.88 1.79 11.18
CA PHE A 89 5.68 2.77 11.93
C PHE A 89 5.76 4.13 11.25
N THR A 90 5.28 4.27 10.01
CA THR A 90 5.09 5.58 9.39
C THR A 90 4.12 6.43 10.23
N PRO A 91 4.56 7.58 10.78
CA PRO A 91 3.77 8.40 11.71
C PRO A 91 2.48 9.01 11.17
N ASP A 92 2.11 8.77 9.91
CA ASP A 92 1.06 9.52 9.20
C ASP A 92 -0.37 8.98 9.40
N GLN A 93 -0.62 8.08 10.37
CA GLN A 93 -1.96 7.46 10.52
C GLN A 93 -2.54 7.40 11.93
N ILE A 94 -1.88 7.95 12.96
CA ILE A 94 -2.42 7.92 14.34
C ILE A 94 -2.67 9.34 14.85
N SER A 95 -3.60 10.05 14.23
CA SER A 95 -4.26 11.25 14.79
C SER A 95 -5.49 11.61 13.95
N ALA A 96 -6.59 10.85 14.04
CA ALA A 96 -7.95 11.38 13.76
C ALA A 96 -9.03 10.30 13.90
N GLU A 97 -9.22 9.68 15.06
CA GLU A 97 -10.52 9.09 15.39
C GLU A 97 -10.83 9.27 16.87
N ARG A 98 -11.35 10.46 17.21
CA ARG A 98 -12.44 10.71 18.18
C ARG A 98 -12.53 12.22 18.45
N GLU A 99 -13.52 12.89 17.85
CA GLU A 99 -14.74 13.31 18.53
C GLU A 99 -15.67 14.11 17.59
N ARG A 100 -16.96 13.76 17.68
CA ARG A 100 -18.18 14.58 17.47
C ARG A 100 -18.43 15.33 16.16
N GLY A 101 -19.63 15.07 15.67
CA GLY A 101 -20.62 16.13 15.45
C GLY A 101 -20.47 16.92 14.15
N PRO A 102 -21.52 17.64 13.76
CA PRO A 102 -21.80 17.96 12.37
C PRO A 102 -20.93 19.12 11.86
N ASP A 103 -20.75 19.14 10.55
CA ASP A 103 -20.24 20.23 9.69
C ASP A 103 -18.85 20.00 9.05
N MET A 104 -18.80 20.36 7.76
CA MET A 104 -17.66 20.40 6.83
C MET A 104 -17.10 19.06 6.30
N SER A 105 -17.56 18.73 5.10
CA SER A 105 -17.20 17.60 4.24
C SER A 105 -15.69 17.47 3.95
N HIS A 106 -15.10 16.41 4.48
CA HIS A 106 -14.01 15.54 4.01
C HIS A 106 -12.94 16.07 3.02
N GLY A 107 -11.67 16.03 3.44
CA GLY A 107 -10.51 16.05 2.54
C GLY A 107 -9.21 15.58 3.20
N LYS A 108 -8.90 14.29 3.13
CA LYS A 108 -7.61 13.71 3.54
C LYS A 108 -6.52 14.16 2.57
N VAL A 109 -5.48 14.85 3.04
CA VAL A 109 -4.29 15.17 2.22
C VAL A 109 -3.44 13.92 2.08
N LYS A 110 -3.83 13.03 1.16
CA LYS A 110 -2.84 12.26 0.39
C LYS A 110 -1.94 13.31 -0.26
N LYS A 111 -0.62 13.14 -0.22
CA LYS A 111 0.26 13.86 -1.15
C LYS A 111 0.00 13.28 -2.55
N GLN A 112 -1.14 13.60 -3.14
CA GLN A 112 -1.41 13.38 -4.55
C GLN A 112 -0.61 14.47 -5.27
N SER A 113 0.31 14.06 -6.14
CA SER A 113 0.82 15.00 -7.14
C SER A 113 -0.38 15.54 -7.92
N LYS A 114 -0.42 16.86 -8.20
CA LYS A 114 -1.55 17.51 -8.90
C LYS A 114 -2.02 16.74 -10.14
N GLY A 115 -1.09 16.10 -10.86
CA GLY A 115 -1.40 15.26 -12.01
C GLY A 115 -2.25 14.03 -11.69
N ALA A 116 -2.02 13.34 -10.56
CA ALA A 116 -2.79 12.16 -10.20
C ALA A 116 -4.26 12.49 -9.87
N GLU A 117 -4.45 13.59 -9.15
CA GLU A 117 -5.77 14.08 -8.75
C GLU A 117 -6.56 14.59 -9.97
N PHE A 118 -5.87 15.28 -10.89
CA PHE A 118 -6.43 15.70 -12.17
C PHE A 118 -6.86 14.52 -13.05
N VAL A 119 -6.02 13.50 -13.16
CA VAL A 119 -6.26 12.31 -13.99
C VAL A 119 -7.43 11.48 -13.45
N ASP A 120 -7.52 11.30 -12.12
CA ASP A 120 -8.68 10.64 -11.51
C ASP A 120 -9.96 11.46 -11.65
N GLY A 121 -9.89 12.79 -11.44
CA GLY A 121 -11.03 13.70 -11.53
C GLY A 121 -11.59 13.85 -12.95
N HIS A 122 -10.73 13.84 -13.97
CA HIS A 122 -11.10 14.05 -15.37
C HIS A 122 -11.14 12.76 -16.18
N ARG A 123 -11.23 11.60 -15.51
CA ARG A 123 -11.18 10.29 -16.15
C ARG A 123 -12.15 10.15 -17.31
N ASP A 124 -13.39 10.58 -17.16
CA ASP A 124 -14.42 10.45 -18.21
C ASP A 124 -14.14 11.36 -19.41
N ALA A 125 -13.80 12.63 -19.15
CA ALA A 125 -13.45 13.59 -20.19
C ALA A 125 -12.19 13.17 -20.97
N LEU A 126 -11.19 12.63 -20.26
CA LEU A 126 -9.99 12.07 -20.86
C LEU A 126 -10.31 10.82 -21.68
N ILE A 127 -11.22 9.95 -21.22
CA ILE A 127 -11.67 8.79 -22.00
C ILE A 127 -12.35 9.23 -23.30
N GLN A 128 -13.25 10.21 -23.24
CA GLN A 128 -14.04 10.66 -24.39
C GLN A 128 -13.23 11.44 -25.42
N ARG A 129 -12.31 12.30 -24.97
CA ARG A 129 -11.63 13.28 -25.84
C ARG A 129 -10.24 12.84 -26.28
N VAL A 130 -9.62 11.88 -25.60
CA VAL A 130 -8.32 11.33 -25.99
C VAL A 130 -8.51 10.18 -26.97
N SER A 131 -8.44 10.50 -28.26
CA SER A 131 -8.49 9.49 -29.32
C SER A 131 -7.14 8.75 -29.51
N SER A 132 -6.03 9.40 -29.17
CA SER A 132 -4.66 8.88 -29.35
C SER A 132 -4.14 8.05 -28.17
N VAL A 133 -4.94 7.12 -27.67
CA VAL A 133 -4.57 6.30 -26.50
C VAL A 133 -3.31 5.47 -26.73
N MET A 134 -3.11 4.96 -27.95
CA MET A 134 -1.94 4.13 -28.29
C MET A 134 -0.64 4.92 -28.25
N GLU A 135 -0.64 6.21 -28.59
CA GLU A 135 0.55 7.05 -28.51
C GLU A 135 0.96 7.31 -27.05
N ILE A 136 -0.03 7.43 -26.16
CA ILE A 136 0.22 7.59 -24.72
C ILE A 136 0.71 6.26 -24.13
N ALA A 137 0.10 5.15 -24.52
CA ALA A 137 0.51 3.80 -24.12
C ALA A 137 1.95 3.49 -24.56
N ASP A 138 2.33 3.87 -25.78
CA ASP A 138 3.68 3.67 -26.31
C ASP A 138 4.73 4.42 -25.47
N ARG A 139 4.47 5.69 -25.14
CA ARG A 139 5.37 6.45 -24.25
C ARG A 139 5.49 5.88 -22.85
N LEU A 140 4.38 5.39 -22.29
CA LEU A 140 4.39 4.71 -20.99
C LEU A 140 5.19 3.41 -21.05
N LEU A 141 5.12 2.67 -22.17
CA LEU A 141 5.90 1.46 -22.39
C LEU A 141 7.41 1.78 -22.54
N VAL A 142 7.76 2.80 -23.32
CA VAL A 142 9.15 3.27 -23.48
C VAL A 142 9.76 3.69 -22.14
N LYS A 143 8.97 4.36 -21.29
CA LYS A 143 9.37 4.72 -19.93
C LYS A 143 9.34 3.54 -18.93
N SER A 144 9.04 2.32 -19.40
CA SER A 144 8.91 1.10 -18.57
C SER A 144 7.91 1.23 -17.42
N MET A 145 6.92 2.12 -17.57
CA MET A 145 5.88 2.36 -16.57
C MET A 145 4.74 1.35 -16.67
N ILE A 146 4.56 0.76 -17.86
CA ILE A 146 3.64 -0.35 -18.09
C ILE A 146 4.40 -1.51 -18.73
N SER A 147 4.05 -2.74 -18.37
CA SER A 147 4.64 -3.94 -18.98
C SER A 147 4.08 -4.18 -20.37
N TYR A 148 4.85 -4.86 -21.22
CA TYR A 148 4.43 -5.24 -22.57
C TYR A 148 3.12 -6.03 -22.60
N GLU A 149 2.89 -6.90 -21.62
CA GLU A 149 1.65 -7.68 -21.49
C GLU A 149 0.42 -6.77 -21.26
N MET A 150 0.60 -5.73 -20.45
CA MET A 150 -0.43 -4.72 -20.20
C MET A 150 -0.66 -3.84 -21.44
N TYR A 151 0.43 -3.43 -22.11
CA TYR A 151 0.36 -2.72 -23.39
C TYR A 151 -0.37 -3.55 -24.46
N SER A 152 -0.10 -4.85 -24.55
CA SER A 152 -0.78 -5.76 -25.47
C SER A 152 -2.27 -5.90 -25.14
N THR A 153 -2.63 -5.89 -23.85
CA THR A 153 -4.04 -5.91 -23.42
C THR A 153 -4.75 -4.60 -23.81
N ILE A 154 -4.07 -3.46 -23.70
CA ILE A 154 -4.57 -2.17 -24.14
C ILE A 154 -4.71 -2.17 -25.67
N SER A 155 -3.69 -2.59 -26.41
CA SER A 155 -3.71 -2.57 -27.88
C SER A 155 -4.80 -3.47 -28.48
N ALA A 156 -5.09 -4.60 -27.83
CA ALA A 156 -6.11 -5.56 -28.21
C ALA A 156 -7.55 -5.06 -28.00
N ALA A 157 -7.77 -3.98 -27.26
CA ALA A 157 -9.10 -3.43 -27.07
C ALA A 157 -9.68 -2.85 -28.37
N ALA A 158 -10.99 -3.03 -28.58
CA ALA A 158 -11.64 -2.74 -29.87
C ALA A 158 -11.82 -1.24 -30.16
N THR A 159 -12.05 -0.41 -29.13
CA THR A 159 -12.33 1.02 -29.29
C THR A 159 -11.33 1.88 -28.52
N SER A 160 -11.11 3.13 -28.96
CA SER A 160 -10.28 4.10 -28.22
C SER A 160 -10.74 4.26 -26.77
N HIS A 161 -12.04 4.25 -26.50
CA HIS A 161 -12.60 4.33 -25.16
C HIS A 161 -12.22 3.11 -24.29
N ASP A 162 -12.33 1.89 -24.83
CA ASP A 162 -11.93 0.67 -24.12
C ASP A 162 -10.42 0.62 -23.88
N LYS A 163 -9.63 1.05 -24.87
CA LYS A 163 -8.18 1.20 -24.73
C LYS A 163 -7.86 2.12 -23.56
N MET A 164 -8.56 3.25 -23.45
CA MET A 164 -8.33 4.20 -22.38
C MET A 164 -8.74 3.64 -21.02
N ARG A 165 -9.88 2.94 -20.94
CA ARG A 165 -10.29 2.25 -19.70
C ARG A 165 -9.27 1.19 -19.27
N ALA A 166 -8.71 0.44 -20.22
CA ALA A 166 -7.65 -0.54 -19.96
C ALA A 166 -6.36 0.14 -19.49
N LEU A 167 -5.98 1.27 -20.11
CA LEU A 167 -4.80 2.04 -19.70
C LEU A 167 -4.96 2.59 -18.28
N TYR A 168 -6.14 3.08 -17.91
CA TYR A 168 -6.43 3.49 -16.52
C TYR A 168 -6.31 2.34 -15.51
N ARG A 169 -6.57 1.09 -15.90
CA ARG A 169 -6.32 -0.06 -15.01
C ARG A 169 -4.84 -0.25 -14.75
N SER A 170 -3.99 0.15 -15.68
CA SER A 170 -2.53 0.17 -15.54
C SER A 170 -2.05 1.35 -14.69
N LEU A 171 -2.81 2.45 -14.62
CA LEU A 171 -2.52 3.63 -13.80
C LEU A 171 -2.83 3.38 -12.30
N ASN A 172 -2.28 2.33 -11.71
CA ASN A 172 -2.50 1.97 -10.30
C ASN A 172 -1.58 2.76 -9.33
N SER A 173 -0.58 3.46 -9.85
CA SER A 173 0.48 4.13 -9.07
C SER A 173 0.52 5.63 -9.37
N THR A 174 0.75 6.45 -8.34
CA THR A 174 0.79 7.93 -8.45
C THR A 174 1.82 8.41 -9.47
N ALA A 175 3.00 7.78 -9.52
CA ALA A 175 4.05 8.12 -10.48
C ALA A 175 3.61 7.91 -11.93
N VAL A 176 2.86 6.84 -12.22
CA VAL A 176 2.37 6.54 -13.57
C VAL A 176 1.28 7.52 -13.98
N LYS A 177 0.42 7.95 -13.03
CA LYS A 177 -0.60 8.99 -13.29
C LYS A 177 0.02 10.35 -13.57
N GLU A 178 1.07 10.70 -12.84
CA GLU A 178 1.82 11.94 -13.05
C GLU A 178 2.48 11.97 -14.43
N GLU A 179 3.14 10.88 -14.80
CA GLU A 179 3.73 10.72 -16.13
C GLU A 179 2.68 10.76 -17.25
N PHE A 180 1.55 10.10 -17.04
CA PHE A 180 0.42 10.15 -17.95
C PHE A 180 -0.13 11.57 -18.14
N TYR A 181 -0.20 12.36 -17.06
CA TYR A 181 -0.55 13.78 -17.11
C TYR A 181 0.47 14.62 -17.88
N GLU A 182 1.77 14.38 -17.71
CA GLU A 182 2.81 15.06 -18.50
C GLU A 182 2.68 14.75 -20.00
N ILE A 183 2.48 13.48 -20.35
CA ILE A 183 2.29 13.06 -21.74
C ILE A 183 1.04 13.72 -22.33
N LEU A 184 -0.05 13.82 -21.54
CA LEU A 184 -1.25 14.55 -21.93
C LEU A 184 -0.99 16.03 -22.17
N LYS A 185 -0.23 16.71 -21.31
CA LYS A 185 0.15 18.12 -21.52
C LYS A 185 0.98 18.31 -22.78
N GLU A 186 1.86 17.38 -23.11
CA GLU A 186 2.73 17.49 -24.29
C GLU A 186 1.96 17.21 -25.60
N LYS A 187 1.10 16.18 -25.61
CA LYS A 187 0.37 15.76 -26.81
C LYS A 187 -0.93 16.53 -27.02
N ASN A 188 -1.66 16.80 -25.95
CA ASN A 188 -3.00 17.37 -25.95
C ASN A 188 -3.05 18.60 -25.04
N ARG A 189 -2.13 19.55 -25.23
CA ARG A 189 -2.05 20.76 -24.41
C ARG A 189 -3.38 21.50 -24.31
N TYR A 190 -4.10 21.62 -25.44
CA TYR A 190 -5.42 22.23 -25.50
C TYR A 190 -6.48 21.50 -24.66
N LEU A 191 -6.40 20.17 -24.59
CA LEU A 191 -7.32 19.38 -23.79
C LEU A 191 -7.07 19.58 -22.30
N VAL A 192 -5.81 19.64 -21.89
CA VAL A 192 -5.47 19.84 -20.49
C VAL A 192 -5.84 21.26 -20.05
N ASP A 193 -5.60 22.26 -20.89
CA ASP A 193 -5.98 23.66 -20.62
C ASP A 193 -7.51 23.81 -20.48
N ASP A 194 -8.28 23.16 -21.35
CA ASP A 194 -9.76 23.13 -21.33
C ASP A 194 -10.35 22.38 -20.12
N LEU A 195 -9.61 21.42 -19.55
CA LEU A 195 -10.01 20.65 -18.37
C LEU A 195 -9.46 21.23 -17.06
N GLU A 196 -8.46 22.11 -17.10
CA GLU A 196 -7.84 22.75 -15.93
C GLU A 196 -8.42 24.15 -15.65
N GLY A 197 -9.11 24.76 -16.62
CA GLY A 197 -9.81 26.05 -16.52
C GLY A 197 -11.23 25.95 -15.99
#